data_AF-A0A8T1PMP5-F1
#
_entry.id   AF-A0A8T1PMP5-F1
#
_cell.length_a   1.000
_cell.length_b   1.000
_cell.length_c   1.000
_cell.angle_alpha   90.00
_cell.angle_beta   90.00
_cell.angle_gamma   90.00
#
_symmetry.space_group_name_H-M   'P 1'
#
loop_
_entity.id
_entity.type
_entity.pdbx_description
1 polymer ?
#
loop_
_entity_poly.entity_id
_entity_poly.type
_entity_poly.pdbx_seq_one_letter_code
_entity_poly.pdbx_strand_id
1 'polypeptide(L)'
;MRKSFKDSLKALEADIQFANTLASDYPMEYDGTCLQMRLSYCPAAHFFLFLVQWTDCHLAGALGLLRVLIYKVYEDGKTTMYIHERKATLKEFYGVIFPSLMQLQRGITDVEDRKQREICAAKYKRKDETDKGKLSEIDLEREEECGICMEMNGKVVLPICNHSMCMKCYRNWRVRSQSCPFCRDSLKRVDTDDLWIYISNNEIVDLFTISRENVKRLFMYIDKLPVIVLEPRFDSYDPYHR
;
A
#
# COMPACT_ATOMS: atom_id res chain seq x y z
N MET A 1 25.88 -19.25 2.79
CA MET A 1 25.56 -20.33 3.76
C MET A 1 24.10 -20.69 3.54
N ARG A 2 23.78 -21.90 3.08
CA ARG A 2 22.39 -22.31 2.83
C ARG A 2 21.69 -22.36 4.20
N LYS A 3 20.66 -21.52 4.44
CA LYS A 3 19.89 -21.58 5.69
C LYS A 3 19.33 -22.98 5.82
N SER A 4 19.50 -23.63 6.97
CA SER A 4 18.88 -24.93 7.20
C SER A 4 17.36 -24.77 7.18
N PHE A 5 16.62 -25.84 6.90
CA PHE A 5 15.14 -25.81 6.96
C PHE A 5 14.66 -25.21 8.29
N LYS A 6 15.30 -25.62 9.39
CA LYS A 6 15.02 -25.13 10.75
C LYS A 6 15.23 -23.62 10.90
N ASP A 7 16.30 -23.07 10.30
CA ASP A 7 16.58 -21.63 10.38
C ASP A 7 15.63 -20.82 9.49
N SER A 8 15.29 -21.34 8.30
CA SER A 8 14.30 -20.71 7.41
C SER A 8 12.91 -20.70 8.04
N LEU A 9 12.54 -21.78 8.73
CA LEU A 9 11.27 -21.90 9.44
C LEU A 9 11.17 -20.90 10.60
N LYS A 10 12.23 -20.75 11.40
CA LYS A 10 12.29 -19.76 12.47
C LYS A 10 12.18 -18.33 11.94
N ALA A 11 12.81 -18.04 10.81
CA ALA A 11 12.69 -16.74 10.16
C ALA A 11 11.24 -16.48 9.72
N LEU A 12 10.60 -17.47 9.08
CA LEU A 12 9.18 -17.38 8.71
C LEU A 12 8.27 -17.17 9.92
N GLU A 13 8.50 -17.87 11.03
CA GLU A 13 7.73 -17.68 12.27
C GLU A 13 7.92 -16.26 12.83
N ALA A 14 9.16 -15.74 12.83
CA ALA A 14 9.43 -14.36 13.25
C ALA A 14 8.73 -13.33 12.36
N ASP A 15 8.73 -13.54 11.03
CA ASP A 15 8.05 -12.65 10.08
C ASP A 15 6.53 -12.68 10.29
N ILE A 16 5.94 -13.86 10.55
CA ILE A 16 4.52 -13.98 10.88
C ILE A 16 4.19 -13.24 12.19
N GLN A 17 5.05 -13.36 13.21
CA GLN A 17 4.85 -12.63 14.47
C GLN A 17 4.94 -11.12 14.26
N PHE A 18 5.92 -10.65 13.48
CA PHE A 18 6.02 -9.25 13.13
C PHE A 18 4.79 -8.76 12.36
N ALA A 19 4.31 -9.55 11.39
CA ALA A 19 3.09 -9.25 10.65
C ALA A 19 1.86 -9.11 11.57
N ASN A 20 1.76 -9.94 12.62
CA ASN A 20 0.69 -9.83 13.63
C ASN A 20 0.79 -8.52 14.41
N THR A 21 2.00 -8.12 14.82
CA THR A 21 2.23 -6.82 15.48
C THR A 21 1.82 -5.65 14.58
N LEU A 22 2.07 -5.75 13.27
CA LEU A 22 1.62 -4.71 12.33
C LEU A 22 0.10 -4.72 12.19
N ALA A 23 -0.50 -5.90 12.11
CA ALA A 23 -1.94 -6.05 11.91
C ALA A 23 -2.77 -5.60 13.13
N SER A 24 -2.23 -5.64 14.35
CA SER A 24 -2.93 -5.15 15.54
C SER A 24 -3.21 -3.64 15.53
N ASP A 25 -2.42 -2.86 14.79
CA ASP A 25 -2.59 -1.41 14.69
C ASP A 25 -3.76 -1.00 13.76
N TYR A 26 -4.38 -1.97 13.07
CA TYR A 26 -5.46 -1.72 12.09
C TYR A 26 -6.71 -2.58 12.38
N PRO A 27 -7.45 -2.29 13.46
CA PRO A 27 -8.72 -2.97 13.74
C PRO A 27 -9.76 -2.67 12.64
N MET A 28 -10.60 -3.65 12.32
CA MET A 28 -11.70 -3.43 11.37
C MET A 28 -12.76 -2.47 11.95
N GLU A 29 -13.18 -1.50 11.14
CA GLU A 29 -14.04 -0.35 11.50
C GLU A 29 -15.38 -0.72 12.18
N TYR A 30 -15.91 -1.95 11.98
CA TYR A 30 -17.24 -2.33 12.46
C TYR A 30 -17.26 -3.19 13.73
N ASP A 31 -16.24 -4.03 13.97
CA ASP A 31 -16.30 -5.08 15.01
C ASP A 31 -15.11 -5.06 15.98
N GLY A 32 -14.15 -4.14 15.82
CA GLY A 32 -12.93 -4.11 16.65
C GLY A 32 -12.08 -5.38 16.51
N THR A 33 -12.26 -6.12 15.42
CA THR A 33 -11.50 -7.36 15.17
C THR A 33 -10.17 -7.05 14.49
N CYS A 34 -9.09 -7.65 14.99
CA CYS A 34 -7.77 -7.59 14.38
C CYS A 34 -7.49 -8.88 13.60
N LEU A 35 -6.60 -8.79 12.61
CA LEU A 35 -6.11 -9.97 11.90
C LEU A 35 -4.98 -10.61 12.67
N GLN A 36 -5.04 -11.93 12.80
CA GLN A 36 -3.94 -12.72 13.30
C GLN A 36 -3.60 -13.84 12.32
N MET A 37 -2.31 -14.14 12.26
CA MET A 37 -1.70 -15.09 11.36
C MET A 37 -0.95 -16.14 12.15
N ARG A 38 -1.04 -17.40 11.70
CA ARG A 38 -0.26 -18.51 12.27
C ARG A 38 0.23 -19.45 11.19
N LEU A 39 1.38 -20.06 11.43
CA LEU A 39 1.86 -21.14 10.58
C LEU A 39 1.01 -22.40 10.78
N SER A 40 0.70 -23.09 9.69
CA SER A 40 -0.01 -24.36 9.70
C SER A 40 0.69 -25.37 8.80
N TYR A 41 0.72 -26.61 9.29
CA TYR A 41 1.27 -27.76 8.61
C TYR A 41 0.14 -28.61 8.05
N CYS A 42 0.24 -29.00 6.78
CA CYS A 42 -0.64 -30.02 6.21
C CYS A 42 -0.47 -31.34 6.98
N PRO A 43 -1.52 -32.17 7.17
CA PRO A 43 -1.38 -33.47 7.83
C PRO A 43 -0.27 -34.35 7.24
N ALA A 44 -0.08 -34.26 5.92
CA ALA A 44 0.96 -34.97 5.18
C ALA A 44 2.39 -34.48 5.50
N ALA A 45 2.57 -33.29 6.09
CA ALA A 45 3.87 -32.71 6.36
C ALA A 45 4.75 -33.62 7.23
N HIS A 46 4.17 -34.29 8.24
CA HIS A 46 4.91 -35.22 9.10
C HIS A 46 5.60 -36.35 8.32
N PHE A 47 5.05 -36.73 7.15
CA PHE A 47 5.61 -37.76 6.29
C PHE A 47 6.62 -37.24 5.27
N PHE A 48 6.60 -35.94 4.92
CA PHE A 48 7.43 -35.40 3.83
C PHE A 48 8.49 -34.40 4.29
N LEU A 49 8.42 -33.91 5.53
CA LEU A 49 9.38 -32.93 6.06
C LEU A 49 10.82 -33.45 6.11
N PHE A 50 11.02 -34.77 6.23
CA PHE A 50 12.35 -35.37 6.21
C PHE A 50 13.07 -35.18 4.85
N LEU A 51 12.31 -35.08 3.75
CA LEU A 51 12.86 -34.89 2.40
C LEU A 51 13.37 -33.46 2.17
N VAL A 52 12.87 -32.50 2.94
CA VAL A 52 13.15 -31.06 2.76
C VAL A 52 14.08 -30.48 3.82
N GLN A 53 14.63 -31.30 4.73
CA GLN A 53 15.52 -30.87 5.82
C GLN A 53 16.75 -30.06 5.34
N TRP A 54 17.23 -30.37 4.12
CA TRP A 54 18.40 -29.74 3.50
C TRP A 54 18.06 -28.53 2.62
N THR A 55 16.79 -28.11 2.61
CA THR A 55 16.25 -27.06 1.74
C THR A 55 15.57 -25.95 2.55
N ASP A 56 15.29 -24.82 1.90
CA ASP A 56 14.52 -23.73 2.49
C ASP A 56 13.02 -24.08 2.61
N CYS A 57 12.36 -23.59 3.66
CA CYS A 57 10.91 -23.69 3.87
C CYS A 57 10.06 -23.20 2.69
N HIS A 58 10.60 -22.37 1.78
CA HIS A 58 9.94 -22.01 0.52
C HIS A 58 9.56 -23.23 -0.32
N LEU A 59 10.41 -24.27 -0.37
CA LEU A 59 10.10 -25.50 -1.10
C LEU A 59 8.94 -26.26 -0.44
N ALA A 60 8.95 -26.37 0.89
CA ALA A 60 7.85 -26.97 1.65
C ALA A 60 6.54 -26.19 1.48
N GLY A 61 6.60 -24.86 1.37
CA GLY A 61 5.46 -24.03 1.02
C GLY A 61 4.93 -24.29 -0.39
N ALA A 62 5.82 -24.38 -1.38
CA ALA A 62 5.47 -24.68 -2.78
C ALA A 62 4.82 -26.08 -2.91
N LEU A 63 5.31 -27.07 -2.16
CA LEU A 63 4.78 -28.43 -2.13
C LEU A 63 3.46 -28.58 -1.36
N GLY A 64 2.96 -27.53 -0.71
CA GLY A 64 1.72 -27.65 0.04
C GLY A 64 1.85 -28.06 1.50
N LEU A 65 3.07 -28.25 2.00
CA LEU A 65 3.31 -28.73 3.36
C LEU A 65 3.12 -27.63 4.41
N LEU A 66 3.38 -26.38 4.04
CA LEU A 66 3.25 -25.20 4.90
C LEU A 66 2.23 -24.20 4.32
N ARG A 67 1.40 -23.64 5.19
CA ARG A 67 0.45 -22.56 4.89
C ARG A 67 0.43 -21.54 6.02
N VAL A 68 0.10 -20.30 5.70
CA VAL A 68 -0.23 -19.27 6.69
C VAL A 68 -1.74 -19.23 6.82
N LEU A 69 -2.24 -19.45 8.03
CA LEU A 69 -3.65 -19.29 8.35
C LEU A 69 -3.89 -17.87 8.85
N ILE A 70 -4.94 -17.24 8.35
CA ILE A 70 -5.35 -15.89 8.71
C ILE A 70 -6.73 -15.98 9.32
N TYR A 71 -6.92 -15.39 10.50
CA TYR A 71 -8.17 -15.42 11.25
C TYR A 71 -8.40 -14.07 11.93
N LYS A 72 -9.65 -13.81 12.30
CA LYS A 72 -10.08 -12.58 12.98
C LYS A 72 -10.17 -12.85 14.49
N VAL A 73 -9.62 -11.95 15.29
CA VAL A 73 -9.60 -12.02 16.76
C VAL A 73 -10.20 -10.74 17.32
N TYR A 74 -11.05 -10.86 18.34
CA TYR A 74 -11.58 -9.70 19.06
C TYR A 74 -10.54 -9.16 20.07
N GLU A 75 -10.62 -7.87 20.41
CA GLU A 75 -9.70 -7.23 21.37
C GLU A 75 -9.67 -7.90 22.76
N ASP A 76 -10.69 -8.67 23.13
CA ASP A 76 -10.72 -9.39 24.41
C ASP A 76 -9.71 -10.56 24.51
N GLY A 77 -9.06 -10.93 23.39
CA GLY A 77 -8.07 -12.01 23.29
C GLY A 77 -8.61 -13.41 23.63
N LYS A 78 -9.90 -13.53 23.99
CA LYS A 78 -10.53 -14.76 24.49
C LYS A 78 -11.53 -15.34 23.50
N THR A 79 -12.11 -14.51 22.64
CA THR A 79 -13.09 -14.95 21.65
C THR A 79 -12.42 -14.98 20.28
N THR A 80 -11.92 -16.14 19.88
CA THR A 80 -11.50 -16.36 18.49
C THR A 80 -12.74 -16.71 17.67
N MET A 81 -13.07 -15.89 16.68
CA MET A 81 -14.15 -16.23 15.75
C MET A 81 -13.62 -17.31 14.80
N TYR A 82 -13.77 -18.58 15.18
CA TYR A 82 -13.35 -19.76 14.39
C TYR A 82 -14.05 -19.90 13.03
N ILE A 83 -14.99 -19.01 12.71
CA ILE A 83 -15.99 -19.21 11.66
C ILE A 83 -15.41 -18.96 10.25
N HIS A 84 -14.29 -18.23 10.12
CA HIS A 84 -13.72 -17.91 8.80
C HIS A 84 -12.18 -17.88 8.78
N GLU A 85 -11.53 -19.01 9.03
CA GLU A 85 -10.09 -19.11 8.77
C GLU A 85 -9.81 -19.09 7.25
N ARG A 86 -8.84 -18.28 6.83
CA ARG A 86 -8.37 -18.18 5.45
C ARG A 86 -6.99 -18.82 5.32
N LYS A 87 -6.74 -19.52 4.22
CA LYS A 87 -5.44 -20.13 3.89
C LYS A 87 -4.67 -19.29 2.88
N ALA A 88 -3.48 -18.84 3.25
CA ALA A 88 -2.51 -18.25 2.34
C ALA A 88 -1.31 -19.19 2.15
N THR A 89 -0.79 -19.21 0.94
CA THR A 89 0.53 -19.78 0.61
C THR A 89 1.64 -18.84 1.06
N LEU A 90 2.88 -19.34 1.18
CA LEU A 90 4.04 -18.48 1.45
C LEU A 90 4.26 -17.42 0.36
N LYS A 91 3.86 -17.73 -0.89
CA LYS A 91 3.93 -16.78 -2.01
C LYS A 91 2.96 -15.62 -1.81
N GLU A 92 1.74 -15.89 -1.37
CA GLU A 92 0.74 -14.86 -1.09
C GLU A 92 1.11 -14.05 0.16
N PHE A 93 1.65 -14.72 1.18
CA PHE A 93 2.15 -14.06 2.39
C PHE A 93 3.28 -13.07 2.06
N TYR A 94 4.38 -13.52 1.46
CA TYR A 94 5.52 -12.65 1.16
C TYR A 94 5.30 -11.74 -0.06
N GLY A 95 4.41 -12.10 -0.97
CA GLY A 95 4.17 -11.33 -2.20
C GLY A 95 3.11 -10.24 -2.05
N VAL A 96 2.17 -10.39 -1.10
CA VAL A 96 1.05 -9.45 -0.95
C VAL A 96 0.85 -9.06 0.51
N ILE A 97 0.56 -10.00 1.40
CA ILE A 97 0.08 -9.70 2.76
C ILE A 97 1.14 -8.96 3.59
N PHE A 98 2.35 -9.52 3.67
CA PHE A 98 3.43 -8.96 4.47
C PHE A 98 3.91 -7.61 3.93
N PRO A 99 4.15 -7.43 2.61
CA PRO A 99 4.43 -6.11 2.04
C PRO A 99 3.31 -5.09 2.28
N SER A 100 2.04 -5.48 2.16
CA SER A 100 0.92 -4.58 2.43
C SER A 100 0.91 -4.10 3.88
N LEU A 101 1.15 -4.99 4.85
CA LEU A 101 1.27 -4.61 6.26
C LEU A 101 2.47 -3.68 6.51
N MET A 102 3.61 -3.95 5.87
CA MET A 102 4.78 -3.07 5.95
C MET A 102 4.53 -1.69 5.33
N GLN A 103 3.75 -1.61 4.25
CA GLN A 103 3.36 -0.32 3.65
C GLN A 103 2.42 0.48 4.54
N LEU A 104 1.58 -0.22 5.31
CA LEU A 104 0.70 0.41 6.28
C LEU A 104 1.48 0.94 7.48
N GLN A 105 2.49 0.19 7.94
CA GLN A 105 3.45 0.62 8.96
C GLN A 105 4.15 1.89 8.47
N ARG A 106 3.60 3.03 8.91
CA ARG A 106 3.96 4.40 8.50
C ARG A 106 5.47 4.51 8.25
N GLY A 107 5.87 4.57 6.98
CA GLY A 107 7.28 4.64 6.56
C GLY A 107 8.03 5.89 7.01
N ILE A 108 7.37 6.77 7.75
CA ILE A 108 7.86 7.98 8.40
C ILE A 108 6.95 8.11 9.64
N THR A 109 7.47 8.19 10.88
CA THR A 109 6.56 8.40 12.02
C THR A 109 5.81 9.72 11.82
N ASP A 110 4.66 9.89 12.46
CA ASP A 110 3.90 11.16 12.42
C ASP A 110 4.79 12.37 12.76
N VAL A 111 5.78 12.14 13.63
CA VAL A 111 6.81 13.12 14.03
C VAL A 111 7.78 13.43 12.88
N GLU A 112 8.29 12.43 12.17
CA GLU A 112 9.15 12.68 11.02
C GLU A 112 8.37 13.25 9.82
N ASP A 113 7.10 12.91 9.60
CA ASP A 113 6.29 13.48 8.51
C ASP A 113 6.03 14.94 8.81
N ARG A 114 5.64 15.25 10.05
CA ARG A 114 5.50 16.62 10.52
C ARG A 114 6.80 17.40 10.39
N LYS A 115 7.94 16.83 10.79
CA LYS A 115 9.25 17.47 10.67
C LYS A 115 9.62 17.70 9.20
N GLN A 116 9.33 16.76 8.32
CA GLN A 116 9.62 16.86 6.90
C GLN A 116 8.71 17.87 6.20
N ARG A 117 7.42 17.92 6.57
CA ARG A 117 6.48 18.98 6.19
C ARG A 117 6.93 20.35 6.68
N GLU A 118 7.37 20.46 7.94
CA GLU A 118 7.89 21.72 8.51
C GLU A 118 9.17 22.16 7.79
N ILE A 119 10.09 21.23 7.48
CA ILE A 119 11.30 21.50 6.69
C ILE A 119 10.94 21.94 5.27
N CYS A 120 10.01 21.26 4.61
CA CYS A 120 9.55 21.63 3.27
C CYS A 120 8.86 22.99 3.28
N ALA A 121 7.96 23.24 4.24
CA ALA A 121 7.28 24.52 4.41
C ALA A 121 8.27 25.65 4.71
N ALA A 122 9.33 25.40 5.48
CA ALA A 122 10.36 26.37 5.79
C ALA A 122 11.30 26.64 4.59
N LYS A 123 11.70 25.59 3.84
CA LYS A 123 12.60 25.71 2.68
C LYS A 123 11.92 26.26 1.43
N TYR A 124 10.66 25.89 1.22
CA TYR A 124 9.86 26.27 0.05
C TYR A 124 8.78 27.30 0.39
N LYS A 125 8.86 27.94 1.57
CA LYS A 125 8.06 29.14 1.85
C LYS A 125 8.32 30.11 0.70
N ARG A 126 7.32 30.36 -0.14
CA ARG A 126 7.42 31.39 -1.17
C ARG A 126 7.82 32.65 -0.41
N LYS A 127 8.96 33.23 -0.75
CA LYS A 127 9.54 34.43 -0.10
C LYS A 127 8.65 35.68 -0.29
N ASP A 128 7.41 35.51 -0.74
CA ASP A 128 6.49 36.51 -1.27
C ASP A 128 5.11 36.47 -0.58
N GLU A 129 4.86 35.53 0.35
CA GLU A 129 3.58 35.45 1.09
C GLU A 129 3.45 36.48 2.21
N THR A 130 4.53 37.14 2.62
CA THR A 130 4.45 38.23 3.59
C THR A 130 3.97 39.55 3.00
N ASP A 131 3.79 39.66 1.68
CA ASP A 131 3.37 40.90 1.01
C ASP A 131 2.14 40.76 0.09
N LYS A 132 1.62 39.55 -0.12
CA LYS A 132 0.39 39.31 -0.89
C LYS A 132 -0.76 39.04 0.06
N GLY A 133 -1.54 40.09 0.33
CA GLY A 133 -2.83 39.98 1.00
C GLY A 133 -3.69 38.86 0.39
N LYS A 134 -4.50 38.21 1.23
CA LYS A 134 -5.46 37.14 0.91
C LYS A 134 -5.75 37.04 -0.60
N LEU A 135 -5.05 36.14 -1.29
CA LEU A 135 -5.38 35.79 -2.68
C LEU A 135 -6.84 35.37 -2.70
N SER A 136 -7.63 35.96 -3.60
CA SER A 136 -9.02 35.57 -3.74
C SER A 136 -9.11 34.16 -4.33
N GLU A 137 -10.19 33.43 -4.05
CA GLU A 137 -10.46 32.11 -4.64
C GLU A 137 -10.31 32.14 -6.18
N ILE A 138 -10.67 33.27 -6.79
CA ILE A 138 -10.56 33.56 -8.22
C ILE A 138 -9.10 33.63 -8.70
N ASP A 139 -8.17 34.14 -7.88
CA ASP A 139 -6.76 34.21 -8.25
C ASP A 139 -6.08 32.84 -8.19
N LEU A 140 -6.55 31.96 -7.29
CA LEU A 140 -6.07 30.58 -7.18
C LEU A 140 -6.52 29.73 -8.39
N GLU A 141 -7.78 29.86 -8.80
CA GLU A 141 -8.30 29.18 -10.00
C GLU A 141 -7.51 29.60 -11.26
N ARG A 142 -7.23 30.89 -11.43
CA ARG A 142 -6.43 31.40 -12.55
C ARG A 142 -4.99 30.91 -12.56
N GLU A 143 -4.39 30.65 -11.39
CA GLU A 143 -3.06 30.03 -11.32
C GLU A 143 -3.11 28.55 -11.73
N GLU A 144 -4.22 27.83 -11.50
CA GLU A 144 -4.40 26.42 -11.86
C GLU A 144 -4.74 26.21 -13.35
N GLU A 145 -5.40 27.18 -13.98
CA GLU A 145 -5.75 27.13 -15.40
C GLU A 145 -4.54 27.08 -16.34
N CYS A 146 -4.72 26.45 -17.49
CA CYS A 146 -3.75 26.56 -18.57
C CYS A 146 -3.76 27.97 -19.17
N GLY A 147 -2.62 28.67 -19.14
CA GLY A 147 -2.47 30.02 -19.73
C GLY A 147 -2.62 30.14 -21.26
N ILE A 148 -3.06 29.08 -21.96
CA ILE A 148 -3.36 29.07 -23.40
C ILE A 148 -4.84 28.84 -23.66
N CYS A 149 -5.45 27.80 -23.07
CA CYS A 149 -6.87 27.48 -23.28
C CYS A 149 -7.80 27.92 -22.15
N MET A 150 -7.26 28.40 -21.03
CA MET A 150 -8.01 28.81 -19.83
C MET A 150 -8.89 27.68 -19.25
N GLU A 151 -8.52 26.41 -19.48
CA GLU A 151 -9.20 25.25 -18.89
C GLU A 151 -8.40 24.71 -17.69
N MET A 152 -9.12 24.22 -16.69
CA MET A 152 -8.61 23.52 -15.49
C MET A 152 -8.18 22.09 -15.82
N ASN A 153 -7.14 21.96 -16.64
CA ASN A 153 -6.53 20.67 -16.98
C ASN A 153 -5.21 20.49 -16.25
N GLY A 154 -4.82 19.24 -15.99
CA GLY A 154 -3.47 18.91 -15.54
C GLY A 154 -2.40 19.58 -16.41
N LYS A 155 -1.48 20.30 -15.76
CA LYS A 155 -0.43 21.07 -16.43
C LYS A 155 0.85 20.24 -16.56
N VAL A 156 1.60 20.54 -17.59
CA VAL A 156 2.97 20.06 -17.78
C VAL A 156 3.93 21.23 -17.84
N VAL A 157 5.14 21.02 -17.33
CA VAL A 157 6.18 22.03 -17.20
C VAL A 157 7.32 21.70 -18.16
N LEU A 158 7.74 22.71 -18.92
CA LEU A 158 8.90 22.61 -19.80
C LEU A 158 10.19 22.69 -18.97
N PRO A 159 11.10 21.69 -19.06
CA PRO A 159 12.28 21.62 -18.19
C PRO A 159 13.32 22.70 -18.45
N ILE A 160 13.32 23.32 -19.65
CA ILE A 160 14.31 24.34 -20.03
C ILE A 160 13.93 25.73 -19.50
N CYS A 161 12.63 26.06 -19.49
CA CYS A 161 12.15 27.42 -19.21
C CYS A 161 11.10 27.51 -18.11
N ASN A 162 10.74 26.38 -17.47
CA ASN A 162 9.78 26.25 -16.38
C ASN A 162 8.35 26.78 -16.66
N HIS A 163 8.04 27.09 -17.91
CA HIS A 163 6.69 27.49 -18.32
C HIS A 163 5.76 26.27 -18.33
N SER A 164 4.51 26.50 -17.93
CA SER A 164 3.51 25.45 -17.80
C SER A 164 2.30 25.66 -18.72
N MET A 165 1.75 24.57 -19.23
CA MET A 165 0.51 24.55 -20.03
C MET A 165 -0.10 23.15 -19.97
N CYS A 166 -1.35 22.96 -20.38
CA CYS A 166 -1.92 21.61 -20.45
C CYS A 166 -1.26 20.80 -21.58
N MET A 167 -1.24 19.47 -21.44
CA MET A 167 -0.66 18.55 -22.43
C MET A 167 -1.27 18.73 -23.83
N LYS A 168 -2.57 19.03 -23.92
CA LYS A 168 -3.26 19.29 -25.19
C LYS A 168 -2.69 20.53 -25.90
N CYS A 169 -2.53 21.63 -25.18
CA CYS A 169 -1.93 22.85 -25.72
C CYS A 169 -0.46 22.66 -26.11
N TYR A 170 0.32 21.93 -25.30
CA TYR A 170 1.70 21.58 -25.65
C TYR A 170 1.78 20.80 -26.97
N ARG A 171 1.00 19.71 -27.10
CA ARG A 171 1.00 18.87 -28.31
C ARG A 171 0.59 19.67 -29.55
N ASN A 172 -0.47 20.45 -29.46
CA ASN A 172 -0.95 21.30 -30.56
C ASN A 172 0.08 22.36 -30.97
N TRP A 173 0.74 22.98 -29.99
CA TRP A 173 1.76 23.99 -30.27
C TRP A 173 3.01 23.39 -30.89
N ARG A 174 3.48 22.24 -30.39
CA ARG A 174 4.69 21.55 -30.87
C ARG A 174 4.62 21.18 -32.35
N VAL A 175 3.43 20.87 -32.88
CA VAL A 175 3.20 20.62 -34.31
C VAL A 175 3.42 21.89 -35.16
N ARG A 176 3.15 23.07 -34.59
CA ARG A 176 3.28 24.36 -35.28
C ARG A 176 4.66 24.99 -35.10
N SER A 177 5.25 24.86 -33.91
CA SER A 177 6.53 25.47 -33.55
C SER A 177 7.28 24.62 -32.53
N GLN A 178 8.59 24.46 -32.76
CA GLN A 178 9.51 23.82 -31.82
C GLN A 178 10.11 24.85 -30.85
N SER A 179 9.26 25.74 -30.32
CA SER A 179 9.64 26.77 -29.35
C SER A 179 8.62 26.86 -28.22
N CYS A 180 8.99 27.38 -27.06
CA CYS A 180 8.04 27.64 -25.99
C CYS A 180 7.02 28.72 -26.43
N PRO A 181 5.70 28.51 -26.26
CA PRO A 181 4.69 29.50 -26.62
C PRO A 181 4.77 30.79 -25.80
N PHE A 182 5.43 30.75 -24.64
CA PHE A 182 5.53 31.89 -23.72
C PHE A 182 6.83 32.68 -23.91
N CYS A 183 7.99 32.02 -23.92
CA CYS A 183 9.31 32.68 -24.01
C CYS A 183 10.06 32.44 -25.32
N ARG A 184 9.54 31.60 -26.21
CA ARG A 184 10.17 31.22 -27.50
C ARG A 184 11.51 30.47 -27.38
N ASP A 185 11.90 30.01 -26.20
CA ASP A 185 13.05 29.11 -26.03
C ASP A 185 12.88 27.83 -26.85
N SER A 186 13.98 27.30 -27.37
CA SER A 186 13.99 26.14 -28.26
C SER A 186 13.53 24.86 -27.54
N LEU A 187 12.58 24.15 -28.15
CA LEU A 187 12.09 22.84 -27.70
C LEU A 187 12.63 21.68 -28.56
N LYS A 188 13.58 21.93 -29.47
CA LYS A 188 14.11 20.92 -30.39
C LYS A 188 14.72 19.68 -29.70
N ARG A 189 15.08 19.80 -28.42
CA ARG A 189 15.68 18.72 -27.59
C ARG A 189 14.76 18.27 -26.46
N VAL A 190 13.47 18.63 -26.50
CA VAL A 190 12.49 18.27 -25.48
C VAL A 190 11.43 17.40 -26.15
N ASP A 191 11.32 16.16 -25.70
CA ASP A 191 10.23 15.28 -26.07
C ASP A 191 9.10 15.27 -25.03
N THR A 192 8.00 14.57 -25.33
CA THR A 192 6.87 14.46 -24.39
C THR A 192 7.25 13.83 -23.06
N ASP A 193 8.23 12.93 -23.07
CA ASP A 193 8.66 12.17 -21.89
C ASP A 193 9.60 12.99 -20.99
N ASP A 194 10.13 14.10 -21.50
CA ASP A 194 10.97 15.04 -20.73
C ASP A 194 10.14 16.07 -19.94
N LEU A 195 8.82 16.11 -20.16
CA LEU A 195 7.93 17.06 -19.52
C LEU A 195 7.64 16.67 -18.08
N TRP A 196 7.67 17.66 -17.19
CA TRP A 196 7.34 17.42 -15.78
C TRP A 196 5.85 17.60 -15.55
N ILE A 197 5.22 16.68 -14.84
CA ILE A 197 3.81 16.79 -14.46
C ILE A 197 3.72 17.80 -13.31
N TYR A 198 2.90 18.83 -13.49
CA TYR A 198 2.58 19.76 -12.42
C TYR A 198 1.45 19.17 -11.58
N ILE A 199 1.77 18.74 -10.37
CA ILE A 199 0.78 18.24 -9.41
C ILE A 199 0.19 19.46 -8.69
N SER A 200 -1.11 19.72 -8.88
CA SER A 200 -1.78 20.79 -8.14
C SER A 200 -2.03 20.38 -6.70
N ASN A 201 -2.23 21.34 -5.80
CA ASN A 201 -2.56 21.04 -4.40
C ASN A 201 -3.84 20.21 -4.27
N ASN A 202 -4.77 20.38 -5.21
CA ASN A 202 -6.04 19.65 -5.27
C ASN A 202 -5.87 18.19 -5.71
N GLU A 203 -4.76 17.84 -6.39
CA GLU A 203 -4.43 16.48 -6.81
C GLU A 203 -3.65 15.69 -5.75
N ILE A 204 -3.17 16.34 -4.68
CA ILE A 204 -2.45 15.68 -3.59
C ILE A 204 -3.45 14.95 -2.70
N VAL A 205 -3.56 13.64 -2.88
CA VAL A 205 -4.32 12.77 -1.98
C VAL A 205 -3.60 12.72 -0.64
N ASP A 206 -4.31 13.01 0.44
CA ASP A 206 -3.74 12.97 1.78
C ASP A 206 -3.33 11.54 2.18
N LEU A 207 -2.28 11.43 3.01
CA LEU A 207 -1.71 10.15 3.41
C LEU A 207 -2.71 9.28 4.20
N PHE A 208 -3.68 9.89 4.89
CA PHE A 208 -4.71 9.18 5.62
C PHE A 208 -5.69 8.49 4.66
N THR A 209 -6.09 9.16 3.58
CA THR A 209 -6.92 8.60 2.51
C THR A 209 -6.21 7.46 1.80
N ILE A 210 -4.92 7.60 1.49
CA ILE A 210 -4.10 6.51 0.92
C ILE A 210 -4.03 5.32 1.88
N SER A 211 -3.72 5.57 3.15
CA SER A 211 -3.64 4.51 4.17
C SER A 211 -4.96 3.77 4.30
N ARG A 212 -6.08 4.48 4.41
CA ARG A 212 -7.43 3.90 4.52
C ARG A 212 -7.75 3.01 3.31
N GLU A 213 -7.40 3.46 2.11
CA GLU A 213 -7.62 2.68 0.90
C GLU A 213 -6.71 1.44 0.81
N ASN A 214 -5.46 1.55 1.26
CA ASN A 214 -4.55 0.41 1.33
C ASN A 214 -5.01 -0.65 2.34
N VAL A 215 -5.54 -0.22 3.49
CA VAL A 215 -6.18 -1.11 4.47
C VAL A 215 -7.34 -1.85 3.82
N LYS A 216 -8.24 -1.14 3.13
CA LYS A 216 -9.38 -1.75 2.41
C LYS A 216 -8.92 -2.80 1.39
N ARG A 217 -7.91 -2.48 0.57
CA ARG A 217 -7.36 -3.42 -0.43
C ARG A 217 -6.80 -4.69 0.21
N LEU A 218 -6.08 -4.56 1.33
CA LEU A 218 -5.55 -5.71 2.07
C LEU A 218 -6.68 -6.63 2.55
N PHE A 219 -7.71 -6.06 3.17
CA PHE A 219 -8.86 -6.85 3.64
C PHE A 219 -9.62 -7.51 2.48
N MET A 220 -9.87 -6.78 1.39
CA MET A 220 -10.50 -7.33 0.19
C MET A 220 -9.69 -8.49 -0.43
N TYR A 221 -8.36 -8.43 -0.35
CA TYR A 221 -7.50 -9.53 -0.79
C TYR A 221 -7.64 -10.75 0.13
N ILE A 222 -7.59 -10.55 1.45
CA ILE A 222 -7.71 -11.62 2.44
C ILE A 222 -9.08 -12.31 2.35
N ASP A 223 -10.16 -11.55 2.10
CA ASP A 223 -11.50 -12.11 1.95
C ASP A 223 -11.65 -13.03 0.73
N LYS A 224 -10.79 -12.85 -0.30
CA LYS A 224 -10.75 -13.70 -1.50
C LYS A 224 -9.92 -14.97 -1.33
N LEU A 225 -9.17 -15.11 -0.23
CA LEU A 225 -8.38 -16.31 0.02
C LEU A 225 -9.27 -17.54 0.30
N PRO A 226 -8.78 -18.76 0.03
CA PRO A 226 -9.50 -20.00 0.32
C PRO A 226 -9.94 -20.11 1.78
N VAL A 227 -11.22 -20.44 2.00
CA VAL A 227 -11.82 -20.64 3.33
C VAL A 227 -11.51 -22.04 3.84
N ILE A 228 -11.20 -22.17 5.13
CA ILE A 228 -11.33 -23.44 5.84
C ILE A 228 -12.73 -23.45 6.44
N VAL A 229 -13.63 -24.24 5.88
CA VAL A 229 -14.89 -24.55 6.55
C VAL A 229 -14.56 -25.57 7.63
N LEU A 230 -14.55 -25.14 8.89
CA LEU A 230 -14.70 -26.05 10.01
C LEU A 230 -16.18 -26.42 10.05
N GLU A 231 -16.52 -27.65 9.67
CA GLU A 231 -17.85 -28.19 9.99
C GLU A 231 -18.07 -28.04 11.50
N PRO A 232 -19.22 -27.51 11.95
CA PRO A 232 -19.53 -27.50 13.36
C PRO A 232 -19.51 -28.96 13.84
N ARG A 233 -18.61 -29.28 14.78
CA ARG A 233 -18.80 -30.49 15.59
C ARG A 233 -20.09 -30.27 16.37
N PHE A 234 -21.20 -30.78 15.85
CA PHE A 234 -22.35 -31.07 16.67
C PHE A 234 -21.88 -32.16 17.65
N ASP A 235 -21.62 -31.76 18.89
CA ASP A 235 -21.58 -32.72 19.98
C ASP A 235 -22.96 -33.37 20.02
N SER A 236 -23.07 -34.58 19.47
CA SER A 236 -24.24 -35.40 19.65
C SER A 236 -24.34 -35.71 21.14
N TYR A 237 -25.27 -35.04 21.81
CA TYR A 237 -25.71 -35.42 23.14
C TYR A 237 -26.29 -36.84 23.03
N ASP A 238 -25.53 -37.85 23.46
CA ASP A 238 -26.01 -39.21 23.59
C ASP A 238 -27.00 -39.26 24.76
N PRO A 239 -28.31 -39.50 24.55
CA PRO A 239 -29.27 -39.54 25.64
C PRO A 239 -29.29 -40.88 26.39
N TYR A 240 -28.39 -41.83 26.09
CA TYR A 240 -28.46 -43.18 26.64
C TYR A 240 -27.25 -43.57 27.49
N HIS A 241 -26.97 -42.78 28.53
CA HIS A 241 -26.32 -43.32 29.73
C HIS A 241 -27.00 -42.81 31.00
N ARG A 242 -27.85 -43.67 31.56
CA ARG A 242 -28.32 -43.63 32.94
C ARG A 242 -28.11 -45.00 33.55
#